data_AF-A0A7C1DY91-F1
#
_entry.id   AF-A0A7C1DY91-F1
#
_cell.length_a   1.000
_cell.length_b   1.000
_cell.length_c   1.000
_cell.angle_alpha   90.00
_cell.angle_beta   90.00
_cell.angle_gamma   90.00
#
_symmetry.space_group_name_H-M   'P 1'
#
loop_
_entity.id
_entity.type
_entity.pdbx_description
1 polymer ?
#
loop_
_entity_poly.entity_id
_entity_poly.type
_entity_poly.pdbx_seq_one_letter_code
_entity_poly.pdbx_strand_id
1 'polypeptide(L)' 'MKGVMTLNNLSIFRVNTLFYPRDTAIRVFGSSFEEAGPYLIFRLPIPESEVYEKFNYLLEARE' A
#
# COMPACT_ATOMS: atom_id res chain seq x y z
N MET A 1 -4.30 -13.17 -3.15
CA MET A 1 -4.40 -11.72 -2.93
C MET A 1 -5.39 -11.12 -3.93
N LYS A 2 -6.50 -10.53 -3.47
CA LYS A 2 -7.18 -9.41 -4.15
C LYS A 2 -7.21 -8.29 -3.11
N GLY A 3 -6.18 -7.43 -3.14
CA GLY A 3 -5.93 -6.44 -2.08
C GLY A 3 -5.90 -5.00 -2.59
N VAL A 4 -6.10 -4.81 -3.90
CA VAL A 4 -6.17 -3.51 -4.58
C VAL A 4 -7.50 -3.46 -5.33
N MET A 5 -8.17 -2.33 -5.28
CA MET A 5 -9.40 -2.03 -6.02
C MET A 5 -9.22 -0.67 -6.67
N THR A 6 -9.61 -0.55 -7.94
CA THR A 6 -9.58 0.74 -8.64
C THR A 6 -11.00 1.34 -8.69
N LEU A 7 -11.17 2.57 -8.23
CA LEU A 7 -12.42 3.34 -8.30
C LEU A 7 -12.12 4.77 -8.75
N ASN A 8 -12.79 5.28 -9.79
CA ASN A 8 -12.61 6.66 -10.28
C ASN A 8 -11.14 7.06 -10.50
N ASN A 9 -10.33 6.18 -11.09
CA ASN A 9 -8.89 6.37 -11.30
C ASN A 9 -8.05 6.48 -10.00
N LEU A 10 -8.61 6.03 -8.87
CA LEU A 10 -7.91 5.89 -7.60
C LEU A 10 -7.73 4.40 -7.29
N SER A 11 -6.50 4.00 -7.00
CA SER A 11 -6.22 2.70 -6.42
C SER A 11 -6.38 2.76 -4.90
N ILE A 12 -7.25 1.89 -4.39
CA ILE A 12 -7.53 1.71 -2.97
C ILE A 12 -6.97 0.36 -2.55
N PHE A 13 -6.08 0.34 -1.57
CA PHE A 13 -5.45 -0.87 -1.09
C PHE A 13 -5.11 -0.79 0.38
N ARG A 14 -4.87 -1.95 0.99
CA ARG A 14 -4.50 -2.06 2.41
C ARG A 14 -3.13 -2.71 2.57
N VAL A 15 -2.33 -2.15 3.47
CA VAL A 15 -1.05 -2.71 3.90
C VAL A 15 -1.20 -3.23 5.32
N ASN A 16 -0.87 -4.50 5.54
CA ASN A 16 -0.91 -5.09 6.89
C ASN A 16 0.39 -4.79 7.64
N THR A 17 0.31 -4.06 8.74
CA THR A 17 1.46 -3.59 9.52
C THR A 17 2.17 -4.67 10.31
N LEU A 18 1.57 -5.86 10.45
CA LEU A 18 2.24 -7.03 11.02
C LEU A 18 3.30 -7.60 10.07
N PHE A 19 3.09 -7.43 8.76
CA PHE A 19 4.02 -7.92 7.74
C PHE A 19 4.90 -6.81 7.18
N TYR A 20 4.39 -5.59 7.06
CA TYR A 20 5.14 -4.45 6.51
C TYR A 20 5.23 -3.35 7.57
N PRO A 21 6.43 -3.00 8.08
CA PRO A 21 6.55 -1.99 9.12
C PRO A 21 5.92 -0.68 8.68
N ARG A 22 5.24 0.00 9.63
CA ARG A 22 4.50 1.24 9.39
C ARG A 22 5.35 2.27 8.64
N ASP A 23 6.55 2.55 9.14
CA ASP A 23 7.45 3.56 8.56
C ASP A 23 7.84 3.24 7.12
N THR A 24 8.00 1.96 6.80
CA THR A 24 8.32 1.51 5.44
C THR A 24 7.13 1.70 4.51
N ALA A 25 5.92 1.32 4.95
CA ALA A 25 4.70 1.53 4.18
C ALA A 25 4.44 3.02 3.91
N ILE A 26 4.62 3.88 4.93
CA ILE A 26 4.49 5.35 4.79
C ILE A 26 5.54 5.91 3.84
N ARG A 27 6.78 5.44 3.92
CA ARG A 27 7.85 5.90 3.01
C ARG A 27 7.56 5.57 1.55
N VAL A 28 6.91 4.43 1.29
CA VAL A 28 6.65 3.94 -0.08
C VAL A 28 5.35 4.50 -0.66
N PHE A 29 4.29 4.57 0.14
CA PHE A 29 2.94 4.96 -0.32
C PHE A 29 2.53 6.38 0.10
N GLY A 30 3.32 7.04 0.93
CA GLY A 30 3.07 8.41 1.42
C GLY A 30 2.38 8.47 2.78
N SER A 31 2.08 9.68 3.24
CA SER A 31 1.51 9.95 4.56
C SER A 31 -0.02 10.06 4.59
N SER A 32 -0.68 9.98 3.43
CA SER A 32 -2.14 10.07 3.33
C SER A 32 -2.77 8.66 3.36
N PHE A 33 -3.15 8.21 4.55
CA PHE A 33 -3.76 6.90 4.78
C PHE A 33 -4.79 6.96 5.91
N GLU A 34 -5.69 5.98 5.93
CA GLU A 34 -6.59 5.70 7.05
C GLU A 34 -6.08 4.49 7.84
N GLU A 35 -6.22 4.51 9.16
CA GLU A 35 -5.84 3.38 10.01
C GLU A 35 -7.05 2.55 10.39
N ALA A 36 -6.95 1.24 10.21
CA ALA A 36 -8.00 0.28 10.56
C ALA A 36 -7.40 -0.97 11.20
N GLY A 37 -7.20 -0.93 12.52
CA GLY A 37 -6.54 -2.02 13.25
C GLY A 37 -5.10 -2.23 12.76
N PRO A 38 -4.68 -3.45 12.36
CA PRO A 38 -3.34 -3.71 11.85
C PRO A 38 -3.17 -3.33 10.37
N TYR A 39 -4.02 -2.44 9.83
CA TYR A 39 -3.98 -2.05 8.43
C TYR A 39 -3.84 -0.55 8.25
N LEU A 40 -2.99 -0.16 7.30
CA LEU A 40 -2.99 1.17 6.70
C LEU A 40 -3.71 1.09 5.36
N ILE A 41 -4.74 1.91 5.16
CA ILE A 41 -5.55 1.96 3.94
C ILE A 41 -5.11 3.19 3.15
N PHE A 42 -4.60 2.97 1.95
CA PHE A 42 -4.15 4.03 1.05
C PHE A 42 -5.15 4.23 -0.08
N ARG A 43 -5.28 5.49 -0.52
CA ARG A 43 -6.07 5.89 -1.68
C ARG A 43 -5.20 6.80 -2.55
N LEU A 44 -4.66 6.25 -3.63
CA LEU A 44 -3.66 6.95 -4.46
C LEU A 44 -4.14 7.07 -5.91
N PRO A 45 -3.89 8.22 -6.59
CA PRO A 45 -4.23 8.42 -8.00
C PRO A 45 -3.18 7.76 -8.92
N ILE A 46 -2.93 6.47 -8.71
CA ILE A 46 -1.98 5.66 -9.47
C ILE A 46 -2.68 4.40 -10.00
N PRO A 47 -2.23 3.83 -11.13
CA PRO A 47 -2.77 2.57 -11.62
C PRO A 47 -2.44 1.42 -10.68
N GLU A 48 -3.28 0.39 -10.71
CA GLU A 48 -3.12 -0.83 -9.90
C GLU A 48 -1.75 -1.50 -10.11
N SER A 49 -1.21 -1.48 -11.34
CA SER A 49 0.13 -2.01 -11.63
C SER A 49 1.23 -1.33 -10.81
N GLU A 50 1.18 -0.01 -10.67
CA GLU A 50 2.17 0.76 -9.90
C GLU A 50 2.08 0.45 -8.40
N VAL A 51 0.88 0.15 -7.89
CA VAL A 51 0.70 -0.32 -6.51
C VAL A 51 1.45 -1.64 -6.31
N TYR A 52 1.31 -2.58 -7.23
CA TYR A 52 2.01 -3.87 -7.15
C TYR A 52 3.53 -3.74 -7.28
N GLU A 53 4.03 -2.87 -8.16
CA GLU A 53 5.47 -2.57 -8.26
C GLU A 53 6.02 -2.03 -6.93
N LYS A 54 5.30 -1.12 -6.28
CA LYS A 54 5.66 -0.60 -4.95
C LYS A 54 5.61 -1.67 -3.86
N PHE A 55 4.67 -2.62 -3.94
CA PHE A 55 4.66 -3.78 -3.04
C PHE A 55 5.84 -4.71 -3.26
N ASN A 56 6.27 -4.94 -4.51
CA ASN A 56 7.46 -5.75 -4.80
C ASN A 56 8.72 -5.09 -4.26
N TYR A 57 8.87 -3.77 -4.44
CA TYR A 57 9.97 -3.00 -3.85
C TYR A 57 10.02 -3.13 -2.31
N LEU A 58 8.86 -3.16 -1.65
CA LEU A 58 8.76 -3.39 -0.20
C LEU A 58 9.23 -4.79 0.23
N LEU A 59 9.04 -5.79 -0.62
CA LEU A 59 9.46 -7.17 -0.37
C LEU A 59 10.97 -7.35 -0.61
N GLU A 60 11.49 -6.78 -1.71
CA GLU A 60 12.91 -6.85 -2.06
C GLU A 60 13.81 -6.09 -1.06
N ALA A 61 13.32 -4.99 -0.47
CA ALA A 61 14.07 -4.25 0.55
C ALA A 61 14.28 -5.01 1.88
N ARG A 62 13.77 -6.24 2.01
CA ARG A 62 13.93 -7.13 3.18
C ARG A 62 14.94 -8.26 2.97
N GLU A 63 15.48 -8.46 1.77
CA GLU A 63 16.60 -9.36 1.48
C GLU A 63 17.94 -8.61 1.51
#